data_AF-A0A310SJA4-F1
#
_entry.id   AF-A0A310SJA4-F1
#
_cell.length_a   1.000
_cell.length_b   1.000
_cell.length_c   1.000
_cell.angle_alpha   90.00
_cell.angle_beta   90.00
_cell.angle_gamma   90.00
#
_symmetry.space_group_name_H-M   'P 1'
#
loop_
_entity.id
_entity.type
_entity.pdbx_description
1 polymer ?
#
loop_
_entity_poly.entity_id
_entity_poly.type
_entity_poly.pdbx_seq_one_letter_code
_entity_poly.pdbx_strand_id
1 'polypeptide(L)'
;MHLTFACYLFNVTNPDEVMRGSYPNLAEVGPITYDEIYEKQVMSVDEESDEITYITRSTYTFNKYLSLNITKRNKINILNPAYIGTISMLSSLPPDIMKRYGNDIPKLFPNRSSIFLKASPMEILFDGVKVSCNLKKFPELDMVCKTLISNPPPVLRETDREGIYLLSIFQRMNYTFRGPFSVNRGLKDITRLGDITSYKGKRVQTLWSSDSCNTVRGTDTITWAPLVEPLPFVSTFVPELCRTVEADYEDEVSIHGLTGSRFVMKERTWLKNETECYCVEVNHVPQCLPQGLIDVTECQGVPVILSEPHFLHGDPQLLTYAQGLSPDESVHGTYIVIEPYTGTPLSGEKKTQLNLELKKQPVKLLSNVSEGFFPLMWTVEADYEDEVSIHGLTGSRFVMKERTWLKNETECYCVEVNHVPQCLPQGLIDVTECQGVPVILSEPHFLHGDPQLLTYAQGLSPDESVHGTYIVIEPYTGTPLSGEKKTQLNLELKKQPVKLLSNVSEGFFPLMWCGNGNTPSLSIIGLTYQVHRLIQVISYLDIVPLMIGIHMALMTTLYCNCTRRKVQPTVSIADSLLISSNSQSNNSTHRPRRQAVQAFEQF
;
A
#
# COMPACT_ATOMS: atom_id res chain seq x y z
N MET A 1 -11.63 3.49 -4.49
CA MET A 1 -10.97 3.62 -3.18
C MET A 1 -10.01 4.79 -3.27
N HIS A 2 -9.95 5.62 -2.23
CA HIS A 2 -9.01 6.73 -2.14
C HIS A 2 -7.87 6.31 -1.22
N LEU A 3 -6.63 6.41 -1.68
CA LEU A 3 -5.44 6.05 -0.92
C LEU A 3 -4.49 7.24 -0.88
N THR A 4 -3.66 7.29 0.15
CA THR A 4 -2.50 8.18 0.22
C THR A 4 -1.28 7.44 -0.31
N PHE A 5 -0.63 7.99 -1.33
CA PHE A 5 0.65 7.50 -1.82
C PHE A 5 1.77 8.50 -1.52
N ALA A 6 2.64 8.18 -0.55
CA ALA A 6 3.73 9.03 -0.13
C ALA A 6 5.09 8.44 -0.54
N CYS A 7 6.00 9.31 -0.98
CA CYS A 7 7.35 8.94 -1.40
C CYS A 7 8.41 9.66 -0.54
N TYR A 8 9.48 8.95 -0.21
CA TYR A 8 10.64 9.45 0.53
C TYR A 8 11.90 9.14 -0.28
N LEU A 9 12.57 10.17 -0.79
CA LEU A 9 13.72 10.04 -1.68
C LEU A 9 15.03 10.12 -0.88
N PHE A 10 16.04 9.31 -1.22
CA PHE A 10 17.37 9.43 -0.63
C PHE A 10 18.26 10.39 -1.42
N ASN A 11 18.42 11.62 -0.91
CA ASN A 11 19.33 12.60 -1.47
C ASN A 11 20.78 12.28 -1.10
N VAL A 12 21.65 12.20 -2.11
CA VAL A 12 23.07 11.90 -1.94
C VAL A 12 23.85 13.19 -1.67
N THR A 13 24.50 13.28 -0.51
CA THR A 13 25.22 14.49 -0.10
C THR A 13 26.68 14.52 -0.55
N ASN A 14 27.26 13.36 -0.88
CA ASN A 14 28.66 13.20 -1.31
C ASN A 14 28.86 12.52 -2.68
N PRO A 15 28.13 12.92 -3.76
CA PRO A 15 28.12 12.19 -5.03
C PRO A 15 29.51 12.06 -5.69
N ASP A 16 30.36 13.08 -5.58
CA ASP A 16 31.71 13.05 -6.18
C ASP A 16 32.65 12.05 -5.48
N GLU A 17 32.47 11.85 -4.17
CA GLU A 17 33.25 10.89 -3.38
C GLU A 17 32.83 9.46 -3.69
N VAL A 18 31.54 9.24 -3.90
CA VAL A 18 31.01 7.93 -4.31
C VAL A 18 31.58 7.51 -5.67
N MET A 19 31.67 8.43 -6.63
CA MET A 19 32.34 8.17 -7.91
C MET A 19 33.84 7.88 -7.80
N ARG A 20 34.46 8.21 -6.66
CA ARG A 20 35.86 7.88 -6.33
C ARG A 20 35.99 6.64 -5.43
N GLY A 21 34.89 5.97 -5.09
CA GLY A 21 34.87 4.72 -4.35
C GLY A 21 34.51 4.84 -2.87
N SER A 22 34.08 6.02 -2.42
CA SER A 22 33.56 6.17 -1.05
C SER A 22 32.14 5.61 -0.95
N TYR A 23 31.70 5.32 0.27
CA TYR A 23 30.32 4.96 0.54
C TYR A 23 29.39 6.19 0.47
N PRO A 24 28.14 6.04 -0.03
CA PRO A 24 27.17 7.12 -0.09
C PRO A 24 26.71 7.59 1.30
N ASN A 25 26.55 8.90 1.42
CA ASN A 25 25.88 9.57 2.53
C ASN A 25 24.50 10.03 2.05
N LEU A 26 23.47 9.51 2.69
CA LEU A 26 22.08 9.70 2.32
C LEU A 26 21.37 10.62 3.31
N ALA A 27 20.58 11.54 2.78
CA ALA A 27 19.65 12.36 3.53
C ALA A 27 18.26 12.13 2.95
N GLU A 28 17.32 11.67 3.77
CA GLU A 28 15.95 11.47 3.34
C GLU A 28 15.25 12.81 3.04
N VAL A 29 14.46 12.83 1.96
CA VAL A 29 13.66 13.96 1.52
C VAL A 29 12.24 13.48 1.26
N GLY A 30 11.31 13.89 2.13
CA GLY A 30 9.90 13.55 2.02
C GLY A 30 9.10 14.10 3.21
N PRO A 31 7.79 13.80 3.26
CA PRO A 31 7.04 13.07 2.24
C PRO A 31 6.78 13.90 0.97
N ILE A 32 6.73 13.24 -0.18
CA ILE A 32 6.12 13.76 -1.41
C ILE A 32 4.86 12.94 -1.67
N THR A 33 3.71 13.57 -1.50
CA THR A 33 2.42 12.90 -1.34
C THR A 33 1.53 13.09 -2.57
N TYR A 34 0.84 12.03 -2.93
CA TYR A 34 -0.13 11.96 -4.01
C TYR A 34 -1.43 11.34 -3.49
N ASP A 35 -2.56 11.88 -3.90
CA ASP A 35 -3.85 11.24 -3.74
C ASP A 35 -3.98 10.17 -4.84
N GLU A 36 -4.12 8.91 -4.45
CA GLU A 36 -4.35 7.78 -5.35
C GLU A 36 -5.84 7.45 -5.41
N ILE A 37 -6.38 7.38 -6.61
CA ILE A 37 -7.71 6.83 -6.88
C ILE A 37 -7.52 5.44 -7.47
N TYR A 38 -7.87 4.43 -6.68
CA TYR A 38 -7.79 3.01 -7.04
C TYR A 38 -9.18 2.48 -7.40
N GLU A 39 -9.32 1.92 -8.60
CA GLU A 39 -10.58 1.43 -9.16
C GLU A 39 -10.45 -0.02 -9.63
N LYS A 40 -11.51 -0.82 -9.44
CA LYS A 40 -11.66 -2.15 -10.01
C LYS A 40 -12.69 -2.09 -11.14
N GLN A 41 -12.30 -2.51 -12.34
CA GLN A 41 -13.20 -2.64 -13.48
C GLN A 41 -13.48 -4.13 -13.73
N VAL A 42 -14.72 -4.53 -13.48
CA VAL A 42 -15.18 -5.91 -13.70
C VAL A 42 -15.19 -6.22 -15.19
N MET A 43 -14.57 -7.33 -15.55
CA MET A 43 -14.53 -7.86 -16.92
C MET A 43 -15.59 -8.93 -17.13
N SER A 44 -15.72 -9.85 -16.19
CA SER A 44 -16.67 -10.95 -16.25
C SER A 44 -16.98 -11.51 -14.87
N VAL A 45 -18.09 -12.22 -14.79
CA VAL A 45 -18.55 -12.91 -13.59
C VAL A 45 -18.95 -14.32 -14.01
N ASP A 46 -18.41 -15.32 -13.33
CA ASP A 46 -18.76 -16.72 -13.52
C ASP A 46 -19.50 -17.22 -12.27
N GLU A 47 -20.80 -17.46 -12.42
CA GLU A 47 -21.66 -17.94 -11.35
C GLU A 47 -21.48 -19.43 -11.03
N GLU A 48 -20.97 -20.23 -11.97
CA GLU A 48 -20.75 -21.66 -11.77
C GLU A 48 -19.51 -21.90 -10.91
N SER A 49 -18.40 -21.19 -11.19
CA SER A 49 -17.18 -21.26 -10.37
C SER A 49 -17.18 -20.31 -9.17
N ASP A 50 -18.16 -19.40 -9.09
CA ASP A 50 -18.25 -18.31 -8.11
C ASP A 50 -17.06 -17.33 -8.16
N GLU A 51 -16.62 -17.01 -9.38
CA GLU A 51 -15.49 -16.13 -9.63
C GLU A 51 -15.92 -14.80 -10.26
N ILE A 52 -15.18 -13.75 -9.89
CA ILE A 52 -15.21 -12.45 -10.57
C ILE A 52 -13.84 -12.18 -11.17
N THR A 53 -13.82 -11.74 -12.41
CA THR A 53 -12.59 -11.31 -13.08
C THR A 53 -12.61 -9.81 -13.27
N TYR A 54 -11.55 -9.11 -12.85
CA TYR A 54 -11.44 -7.66 -12.97
C TYR A 54 -10.01 -7.21 -13.31
N ILE A 55 -9.89 -6.00 -13.83
CA ILE A 55 -8.63 -5.25 -13.91
C ILE A 55 -8.66 -4.09 -12.93
N THR A 56 -7.50 -3.62 -12.51
CA THR A 56 -7.38 -2.50 -11.56
C THR A 56 -6.74 -1.32 -12.23
N ARG A 57 -7.15 -0.10 -11.87
CA ARG A 57 -6.62 1.16 -12.40
C ARG A 57 -6.29 2.10 -11.24
N SER A 58 -5.08 2.67 -11.27
CA SER A 58 -4.65 3.68 -10.30
C SER A 58 -4.41 5.02 -11.00
N THR A 59 -4.92 6.11 -10.42
CA THR A 59 -4.64 7.48 -10.86
C THR A 59 -4.03 8.27 -9.71
N TYR A 60 -2.93 8.97 -9.97
CA TYR A 60 -2.20 9.71 -8.94
C TYR A 60 -2.28 11.21 -9.19
N THR A 61 -2.69 11.97 -8.17
CA THR A 61 -2.76 13.44 -8.21
C THR A 61 -1.88 14.03 -7.12
N PHE A 62 -0.98 14.96 -7.47
CA PHE A 62 -0.05 15.52 -6.49
C PHE A 62 -0.78 16.33 -5.40
N ASN A 63 -0.54 15.96 -4.14
CA ASN A 63 -1.11 16.64 -2.98
C ASN A 63 -0.07 17.56 -2.34
N LYS A 64 -0.13 18.85 -2.69
CA LYS A 64 0.81 19.87 -2.19
C LYS A 64 0.71 20.15 -0.68
N TYR A 65 -0.41 19.81 -0.03
CA TYR A 65 -0.66 20.15 1.37
C TYR A 65 -0.10 19.09 2.32
N LEU A 66 -0.13 17.81 1.90
CA LEU A 66 0.49 16.69 2.62
C LEU A 66 1.94 16.42 2.20
N SER A 67 2.45 17.18 1.23
CA SER A 67 3.85 17.11 0.81
C SER A 67 4.71 18.11 1.58
N LEU A 68 5.97 17.75 1.80
CA LEU A 68 7.01 18.70 2.17
C LEU A 68 7.01 19.88 1.18
N ASN A 69 7.26 21.10 1.67
CA ASN A 69 7.28 22.31 0.84
C ASN A 69 8.45 22.27 -0.16
N ILE A 70 8.21 21.61 -1.29
CA ILE A 70 9.15 21.37 -2.37
C ILE A 70 8.67 22.17 -3.57
N THR A 71 9.47 23.14 -3.97
CA THR A 71 9.27 23.83 -5.24
C THR A 71 10.02 23.10 -6.35
N LYS A 72 9.67 23.34 -7.63
CA LYS A 72 10.44 22.85 -8.79
C LYS A 72 11.92 23.29 -8.79
N ARG A 73 12.31 24.25 -7.93
CA ARG A 73 13.70 24.70 -7.78
C ARG A 73 14.50 23.85 -6.80
N ASN A 74 13.84 23.13 -5.90
CA ASN A 74 14.49 22.24 -4.93
C ASN A 74 14.94 20.97 -5.67
N LYS A 75 16.22 20.93 -6.03
CA LYS A 75 16.84 19.77 -6.69
C LYS A 75 17.62 18.95 -5.68
N ILE A 76 17.46 17.63 -5.76
CA ILE A 76 18.24 16.65 -5.01
C ILE A 76 19.20 15.93 -5.95
N ASN A 77 20.24 15.30 -5.40
CA ASN A 77 21.08 14.36 -6.14
C ASN A 77 20.59 12.95 -5.86
N ILE A 78 20.28 12.19 -6.90
CA ILE A 78 19.92 10.77 -6.80
C ILE A 78 20.79 9.97 -7.75
N LEU A 79 21.09 8.71 -7.44
CA LEU A 79 21.75 7.82 -8.41
C LEU A 79 20.87 7.74 -9.66
N ASN A 80 21.41 8.03 -10.83
CA ASN A 80 20.62 8.19 -12.05
C ASN A 80 20.05 6.81 -12.49
N PRO A 81 18.73 6.55 -12.33
CA PRO A 81 18.18 5.22 -12.60
C PRO A 81 18.24 4.88 -14.09
N ALA A 82 18.12 5.88 -14.97
CA ALA A 82 18.24 5.71 -16.40
C ALA A 82 19.68 5.31 -16.81
N TYR A 83 20.68 5.94 -16.19
CA TYR A 83 22.08 5.63 -16.47
C TYR A 83 22.42 4.20 -16.03
N ILE A 84 22.08 3.85 -14.79
CA ILE A 84 22.34 2.50 -14.24
C ILE A 84 21.51 1.45 -14.98
N GLY A 85 20.25 1.74 -15.31
CA GLY A 85 19.42 0.83 -16.10
C GLY A 85 19.99 0.56 -17.50
N THR A 86 20.49 1.60 -18.19
CA THR A 86 21.15 1.44 -19.49
C THR A 86 22.45 0.64 -19.36
N ILE A 87 23.23 0.86 -18.30
CA ILE A 87 24.43 0.07 -18.00
C ILE A 87 24.07 -1.40 -17.79
N SER A 88 23.07 -1.70 -16.95
CA SER A 88 22.61 -3.06 -16.68
C SER A 88 22.17 -3.78 -17.95
N MET A 89 21.42 -3.09 -18.81
CA MET A 89 21.00 -3.60 -20.12
C MET A 89 22.19 -3.89 -21.05
N LEU A 90 23.23 -3.05 -21.05
CA LEU A 90 24.44 -3.35 -21.83
C LEU A 90 25.27 -4.47 -21.21
N SER A 91 25.24 -4.64 -19.90
CA SER A 91 25.94 -5.73 -19.19
C SER A 91 25.35 -7.11 -19.51
N SER A 92 24.09 -7.20 -19.95
CA SER A 92 23.49 -8.45 -20.43
C SER A 92 23.85 -8.80 -21.89
N LEU A 93 24.54 -7.90 -22.60
CA LEU A 93 25.05 -8.13 -23.96
C LEU A 93 26.50 -8.63 -23.92
N PRO A 94 27.06 -9.15 -25.05
CA PRO A 94 28.44 -9.58 -25.09
C PRO A 94 29.42 -8.50 -24.56
N PRO A 95 30.45 -8.87 -23.77
CA PRO A 95 31.30 -7.90 -23.05
C PRO A 95 31.95 -6.80 -23.90
N ASP A 96 32.18 -7.07 -25.19
CA ASP A 96 32.75 -6.09 -26.13
C ASP A 96 31.82 -4.90 -26.39
N ILE A 97 30.50 -5.09 -26.27
CA ILE A 97 29.51 -4.00 -26.41
C ILE A 97 29.68 -2.98 -25.29
N MET A 98 29.80 -3.44 -24.03
CA MET A 98 30.02 -2.55 -22.89
C MET A 98 31.32 -1.75 -23.04
N LYS A 99 32.42 -2.39 -23.44
CA LYS A 99 33.70 -1.72 -23.67
C LYS A 99 33.62 -0.65 -24.76
N ARG A 100 32.85 -0.92 -25.82
CA ARG A 100 32.74 -0.04 -26.99
C ARG A 100 31.85 1.17 -26.75
N TYR A 101 30.68 0.99 -26.10
CA TYR A 101 29.65 2.03 -26.01
C TYR A 101 29.40 2.53 -24.58
N GLY A 102 29.91 1.86 -23.55
CA GLY A 102 29.59 2.19 -22.15
C GLY A 102 30.01 3.61 -21.75
N ASN A 103 31.13 4.10 -22.31
CA ASN A 103 31.60 5.47 -22.09
C ASN A 103 30.77 6.56 -22.80
N ASP A 104 29.90 6.18 -23.73
CA ASP A 104 29.05 7.09 -24.49
C ASP A 104 27.67 7.29 -23.85
N ILE A 105 27.22 6.39 -22.97
CA ILE A 105 25.93 6.48 -22.27
C ILE A 105 25.69 7.84 -21.61
N PRO A 106 26.66 8.51 -20.94
CA PRO A 106 26.43 9.82 -20.34
C PRO A 106 25.95 10.89 -21.34
N LYS A 107 26.22 10.71 -22.64
CA LYS A 107 25.79 11.64 -23.71
C LYS A 107 24.28 11.66 -23.92
N LEU A 108 23.56 10.64 -23.44
CA LEU A 108 22.09 10.60 -23.42
C LEU A 108 21.50 11.64 -22.46
N PHE A 109 22.28 12.13 -21.49
CA PHE A 109 21.79 12.96 -20.40
C PHE A 109 22.33 14.40 -20.49
N PRO A 110 21.65 15.38 -19.86
CA PRO A 110 22.14 16.76 -19.78
C PRO A 110 23.49 16.86 -19.04
N ASN A 111 23.64 16.12 -17.92
CA ASN A 111 24.88 16.00 -17.19
C ASN A 111 25.65 14.77 -17.67
N ARG A 112 26.91 14.96 -18.10
CA ARG A 112 27.74 13.91 -18.70
C ARG A 112 28.90 13.47 -17.83
N SER A 113 29.16 14.19 -16.73
CA SER A 113 30.33 13.96 -15.87
C SER A 113 29.99 13.22 -14.59
N SER A 114 28.74 12.83 -14.39
CA SER A 114 28.30 12.18 -13.16
C SER A 114 27.32 11.03 -13.44
N ILE A 115 27.41 9.99 -12.61
CA ILE A 115 26.40 8.92 -12.52
C ILE A 115 25.17 9.35 -11.71
N PHE A 116 25.23 10.53 -11.09
CA PHE A 116 24.13 11.10 -10.33
C PHE A 116 23.32 12.08 -11.17
N LEU A 117 22.02 12.03 -10.98
CA LEU A 117 21.05 12.95 -11.54
C LEU A 117 20.74 14.04 -10.52
N LYS A 118 20.82 15.30 -10.95
CA LYS A 118 20.36 16.45 -10.17
C LYS A 118 19.03 16.97 -10.72
N ALA A 119 17.92 16.57 -10.09
CA ALA A 119 16.56 16.86 -10.55
C ALA A 119 15.63 17.18 -9.37
N SER A 120 14.48 17.76 -9.68
CA SER A 120 13.42 17.95 -8.69
C SER A 120 12.72 16.62 -8.38
N PRO A 121 12.18 16.42 -7.17
CA PRO A 121 11.40 15.23 -6.82
C PRO A 121 10.29 14.90 -7.84
N MET A 122 9.57 15.91 -8.34
CA MET A 122 8.50 15.72 -9.31
C MET A 122 9.01 15.17 -10.66
N GLU A 123 10.17 15.63 -11.14
CA GLU A 123 10.83 15.09 -12.34
C GLU A 123 11.25 13.63 -12.16
N ILE A 124 11.75 13.27 -10.98
CA ILE A 124 12.18 11.90 -10.67
C ILE A 124 10.97 10.95 -10.63
N LEU A 125 9.89 11.36 -9.97
CA LEU A 125 8.73 10.51 -9.69
C LEU A 125 7.77 10.38 -10.88
N PHE A 126 7.30 11.49 -11.46
CA PHE A 126 6.24 11.46 -12.49
C PHE A 126 6.52 12.33 -13.73
N ASP A 127 6.98 13.59 -13.58
CA ASP A 127 7.13 14.54 -14.71
C ASP A 127 8.16 14.05 -15.76
N GLY A 128 9.18 13.33 -15.29
CA GLY A 128 10.18 12.67 -16.12
C GLY A 128 11.43 13.50 -16.38
N VAL A 129 12.56 12.79 -16.43
CA VAL A 129 13.89 13.31 -16.69
C VAL A 129 14.23 13.09 -18.15
N LYS A 130 14.81 14.11 -18.78
CA LYS A 130 15.12 14.07 -20.21
C LYS A 130 16.24 13.08 -20.55
N VAL A 131 15.95 12.19 -21.51
CA VAL A 131 16.88 11.29 -22.20
C VAL A 131 16.90 11.68 -23.69
N SER A 132 18.07 11.90 -24.27
CA SER A 132 18.20 12.44 -25.63
C SER A 132 19.05 11.57 -26.55
N CYS A 133 18.42 11.07 -27.60
CA CYS A 133 19.05 10.39 -28.73
C CYS A 133 19.40 11.37 -29.85
N ASN A 134 20.34 12.28 -29.59
CA ASN A 134 20.78 13.26 -30.58
C ASN A 134 21.91 12.70 -31.47
N LEU A 135 21.54 11.87 -32.45
CA LEU A 135 22.49 11.23 -33.37
C LEU A 135 23.23 12.21 -34.27
N LYS A 136 22.68 13.41 -34.51
CA LYS A 136 23.37 14.48 -35.26
C LYS A 136 24.60 14.99 -34.51
N LYS A 137 24.50 15.06 -33.19
CA LYS A 137 25.57 15.55 -32.31
C LYS A 137 26.48 14.42 -31.84
N PHE A 138 25.92 13.23 -31.63
CA PHE A 138 26.62 12.05 -31.11
C PHE A 138 26.28 10.82 -31.96
N PRO A 139 26.89 10.67 -33.16
CA PRO A 139 26.64 9.52 -34.03
C PRO A 139 26.94 8.15 -33.37
N GLU A 140 27.86 8.12 -32.41
CA GLU A 140 28.22 6.94 -31.62
C GLU A 140 27.07 6.37 -30.78
N LEU A 141 26.01 7.16 -30.53
CA LEU A 141 24.83 6.69 -29.81
C LEU A 141 23.88 5.83 -30.67
N ASP A 142 24.13 5.69 -31.98
CA ASP A 142 23.22 5.03 -32.92
C ASP A 142 22.76 3.64 -32.43
N MET A 143 23.69 2.79 -31.99
CA MET A 143 23.35 1.46 -31.47
C MET A 143 22.50 1.55 -30.20
N VAL A 144 22.97 2.30 -29.20
CA VAL A 144 22.27 2.43 -27.89
C VAL A 144 20.86 2.98 -28.08
N CYS A 145 20.71 4.01 -28.92
CA CYS A 145 19.42 4.60 -29.24
C CYS A 145 18.51 3.66 -30.01
N LYS A 146 19.02 2.93 -31.01
CA LYS A 146 18.24 1.91 -31.71
C LYS A 146 17.76 0.82 -30.76
N THR A 147 18.58 0.36 -29.83
CA THR A 147 18.17 -0.65 -28.85
C THR A 147 17.14 -0.10 -27.87
N LEU A 148 17.32 1.12 -27.38
CA LEU A 148 16.36 1.80 -26.51
C LEU A 148 15.00 2.00 -27.20
N ILE A 149 14.99 2.29 -28.50
CA ILE A 149 13.74 2.49 -29.27
C ILE A 149 13.09 1.15 -29.63
N SER A 150 13.90 0.13 -29.95
CA SER A 150 13.39 -1.17 -30.36
C SER A 150 12.81 -1.96 -29.18
N ASN A 151 13.39 -1.78 -27.98
CA ASN A 151 12.97 -2.40 -26.74
C ASN A 151 12.90 -1.33 -25.63
N PRO A 152 11.92 -0.41 -25.67
CA PRO A 152 11.84 0.66 -24.69
C PRO A 152 11.49 0.09 -23.32
N PRO A 153 12.22 0.48 -22.26
CA PRO A 153 11.80 0.11 -20.91
C PRO A 153 10.47 0.79 -20.61
N PRO A 154 9.60 0.15 -19.81
CA PRO A 154 8.24 0.63 -19.61
C PRO A 154 8.12 1.99 -18.90
N VAL A 155 9.19 2.44 -18.26
CA VAL A 155 9.29 3.75 -17.59
C VAL A 155 9.73 4.89 -18.53
N LEU A 156 10.04 4.58 -19.79
CA LEU A 156 10.44 5.55 -20.80
C LEU A 156 9.23 5.97 -21.64
N ARG A 157 9.01 7.28 -21.73
CA ARG A 157 7.93 7.89 -22.52
C ARG A 157 8.48 8.74 -23.66
N GLU A 158 7.89 8.60 -24.84
CA GLU A 158 8.19 9.46 -25.98
C GLU A 158 7.62 10.87 -25.80
N THR A 159 8.25 11.85 -26.45
CA THR A 159 7.74 13.22 -26.49
C THR A 159 7.43 13.62 -27.93
N ASP A 160 6.73 14.74 -28.11
CA ASP A 160 6.44 15.30 -29.43
C ASP A 160 7.70 15.68 -30.23
N ARG A 161 8.87 15.67 -29.58
CA ARG A 161 10.15 15.98 -30.20
C ARG A 161 10.91 14.69 -30.48
N GLU A 162 11.18 14.45 -31.76
CA GLU A 162 11.96 13.31 -32.23
C GLU A 162 13.31 13.19 -31.50
N GLY A 163 13.62 11.98 -31.02
CA GLY A 163 14.85 11.68 -30.29
C GLY A 163 14.93 12.27 -28.89
N ILE A 164 13.81 12.74 -28.32
CA ILE A 164 13.71 13.16 -26.92
C ILE A 164 12.67 12.31 -26.21
N TYR A 165 13.10 11.73 -25.09
CA TYR A 165 12.30 10.88 -24.22
C TYR A 165 12.34 11.41 -22.79
N LEU A 166 11.36 10.99 -21.98
CA LEU A 166 11.27 11.29 -20.56
C LEU A 166 11.25 9.98 -19.77
N LEU A 167 12.04 9.91 -18.71
CA LEU A 167 12.07 8.77 -17.80
C LEU A 167 11.74 9.22 -16.39
N SER A 168 10.73 8.61 -15.79
CA SER A 168 10.33 8.80 -14.39
C SER A 168 9.97 7.46 -13.77
N ILE A 169 10.19 7.32 -12.47
CA ILE A 169 10.04 6.04 -11.75
C ILE A 169 8.60 5.52 -11.84
N PHE A 170 7.60 6.40 -11.70
CA PHE A 170 6.18 6.03 -11.65
C PHE A 170 5.37 6.44 -12.89
N GLN A 171 6.03 6.82 -13.98
CA GLN A 171 5.36 7.15 -15.25
C GLN A 171 4.41 6.05 -15.72
N ARG A 172 4.80 4.78 -15.52
CA ARG A 172 4.05 3.60 -15.92
C ARG A 172 3.00 3.15 -14.89
N MET A 173 2.85 3.87 -13.78
CA MET A 173 1.79 3.57 -12.80
C MET A 173 0.55 4.41 -13.06
N ASN A 174 0.71 5.68 -13.42
CA ASN A 174 -0.42 6.59 -13.59
C ASN A 174 -1.30 6.19 -14.79
N TYR A 175 -2.59 5.99 -14.54
CA TYR A 175 -3.59 5.62 -15.54
C TYR A 175 -3.33 4.27 -16.22
N THR A 176 -2.66 3.36 -15.52
CA THR A 176 -2.34 2.02 -16.06
C THR A 176 -3.21 0.94 -15.45
N PHE A 177 -3.53 -0.06 -16.28
CA PHE A 177 -4.35 -1.19 -15.89
C PHE A 177 -3.47 -2.37 -15.44
N ARG A 178 -3.76 -2.98 -14.29
CA ARG A 178 -3.16 -4.24 -13.83
C ARG A 178 -4.19 -5.37 -13.84
N GLY A 179 -3.69 -6.61 -13.90
CA GLY A 179 -4.51 -7.80 -14.02
C GLY A 179 -4.50 -8.39 -15.44
N PRO A 180 -5.53 -9.18 -15.80
CA PRO A 180 -6.72 -9.47 -15.01
C PRO A 180 -6.43 -10.31 -13.76
N PHE A 181 -7.20 -10.08 -12.69
CA PHE A 181 -7.29 -10.94 -11.51
C PHE A 181 -8.58 -11.73 -11.59
N SER A 182 -8.52 -13.04 -11.31
CA SER A 182 -9.70 -13.87 -11.04
C SER A 182 -9.75 -14.13 -9.55
N VAL A 183 -10.88 -13.81 -8.93
CA VAL A 183 -11.06 -13.79 -7.48
C VAL A 183 -12.37 -14.46 -7.12
N ASN A 184 -12.40 -15.23 -6.05
CA ASN A 184 -13.65 -15.84 -5.57
C ASN A 184 -14.53 -14.80 -4.86
N ARG A 185 -15.84 -14.82 -5.17
CA ARG A 185 -16.81 -13.84 -4.67
C ARG A 185 -17.37 -14.16 -3.28
N GLY A 186 -17.15 -15.37 -2.77
CA GLY A 186 -17.62 -15.81 -1.47
C GLY A 186 -19.15 -16.00 -1.36
N LEU A 187 -19.88 -16.10 -2.48
CA LEU A 187 -21.34 -16.30 -2.45
C LEU A 187 -21.73 -17.75 -2.16
N LYS A 188 -20.94 -18.71 -2.65
CA LYS A 188 -21.12 -20.14 -2.37
C LYS A 188 -20.45 -20.56 -1.07
N ASP A 189 -19.30 -19.97 -0.76
CA ASP A 189 -18.50 -20.25 0.43
C ASP A 189 -17.80 -18.97 0.87
N ILE A 190 -18.30 -18.35 1.94
CA ILE A 190 -17.79 -17.08 2.46
C ILE A 190 -16.32 -17.16 2.91
N THR A 191 -15.82 -18.35 3.26
CA THR A 191 -14.42 -18.55 3.67
C THR A 191 -13.43 -18.35 2.52
N ARG A 192 -13.92 -18.35 1.28
CA ARG A 192 -13.13 -18.13 0.06
C ARG A 192 -13.23 -16.70 -0.47
N LEU A 193 -13.98 -15.82 0.19
CA LEU A 193 -14.15 -14.44 -0.25
C LEU A 193 -12.79 -13.76 -0.42
N GLY A 194 -12.56 -13.17 -1.59
CA GLY A 194 -11.34 -12.42 -1.87
C GLY A 194 -10.14 -13.28 -2.25
N ASP A 195 -10.25 -14.62 -2.22
CA ASP A 195 -9.16 -15.52 -2.65
C ASP A 195 -8.89 -15.36 -4.15
N ILE A 196 -7.66 -14.99 -4.48
CA ILE A 196 -7.21 -14.90 -5.87
C ILE A 196 -6.98 -16.31 -6.40
N THR A 197 -7.70 -16.68 -7.45
CA THR A 197 -7.59 -17.99 -8.11
C THR A 197 -6.63 -17.95 -9.29
N SER A 198 -6.49 -16.80 -9.95
CA SER A 198 -5.52 -16.61 -11.04
C SER A 198 -5.10 -15.15 -11.22
N TYR A 199 -3.88 -14.94 -11.72
CA TYR A 199 -3.40 -13.66 -12.22
C TYR A 199 -2.98 -13.80 -13.68
N LYS A 200 -3.51 -12.93 -14.55
CA LYS A 200 -3.35 -13.00 -16.01
C LYS A 200 -3.72 -14.37 -16.59
N GLY A 201 -4.80 -14.96 -16.06
CA GLY A 201 -5.32 -16.26 -16.48
C GLY A 201 -4.48 -17.47 -16.04
N LYS A 202 -3.47 -17.26 -15.16
CA LYS A 202 -2.62 -18.33 -14.64
C LYS A 202 -2.66 -18.38 -13.12
N ARG A 203 -2.92 -19.57 -12.57
CA ARG A 203 -2.80 -19.84 -11.13
C ARG A 203 -1.33 -20.01 -10.71
N VAL A 204 -0.53 -20.62 -11.56
CA VAL A 204 0.91 -20.82 -11.37
C VAL A 204 1.63 -19.99 -12.44
N GLN A 205 2.40 -18.99 -11.99
CA GLN A 205 3.24 -18.17 -12.83
C GLN A 205 4.46 -18.98 -13.34
N THR A 206 5.30 -18.37 -14.17
CA THR A 206 6.48 -19.06 -14.75
C THR A 206 7.76 -18.27 -14.51
N LEU A 207 7.76 -17.40 -13.50
CA LEU A 207 8.82 -16.44 -13.24
C LEU A 207 9.91 -17.03 -12.33
N TRP A 208 9.49 -17.78 -11.32
CA TRP A 208 10.37 -18.31 -10.27
C TRP A 208 10.75 -19.76 -10.53
N SER A 209 11.74 -20.27 -9.80
CA SER A 209 12.29 -21.62 -10.05
C SER A 209 11.37 -22.78 -9.67
N SER A 210 10.36 -22.52 -8.82
CA SER A 210 9.45 -23.55 -8.33
C SER A 210 7.98 -23.19 -8.48
N ASP A 211 7.13 -24.20 -8.67
CA ASP A 211 5.68 -24.04 -8.71
C ASP A 211 5.13 -23.41 -7.42
N SER A 212 5.72 -23.74 -6.26
CA SER A 212 5.30 -23.18 -4.98
C SER A 212 5.38 -21.65 -4.98
N CYS A 213 6.51 -21.12 -5.44
CA CYS A 213 6.79 -19.68 -5.43
C CYS A 213 6.10 -18.93 -6.57
N ASN A 214 5.80 -19.66 -7.66
CA ASN A 214 4.96 -19.20 -8.74
C ASN A 214 3.46 -19.25 -8.44
N THR A 215 3.02 -19.95 -7.39
CA THR A 215 1.59 -20.07 -7.10
C THR A 215 1.05 -18.74 -6.57
N VAL A 216 0.05 -18.21 -7.26
CA VAL A 216 -0.76 -17.07 -6.81
C VAL A 216 -1.66 -17.54 -5.67
N ARG A 217 -1.56 -16.91 -4.50
CA ARG A 217 -2.36 -17.25 -3.30
C ARG A 217 -2.76 -16.00 -2.53
N GLY A 218 -3.74 -16.17 -1.66
CA GLY A 218 -4.21 -15.10 -0.79
C GLY A 218 -5.08 -14.09 -1.52
N THR A 219 -5.17 -12.90 -0.95
CA THR A 219 -6.10 -11.85 -1.39
C THR A 219 -5.39 -10.71 -2.12
N ASP A 220 -6.16 -9.69 -2.49
CA ASP A 220 -5.72 -8.50 -3.21
C ASP A 220 -5.45 -7.27 -2.31
N THR A 221 -5.24 -7.48 -1.01
CA THR A 221 -5.10 -6.46 0.05
C THR A 221 -6.34 -5.61 0.37
N ILE A 222 -7.48 -5.86 -0.27
CA ILE A 222 -8.68 -5.01 -0.12
C ILE A 222 -9.82 -5.77 0.55
N THR A 223 -9.88 -7.09 0.35
CA THR A 223 -10.96 -7.91 0.89
C THR A 223 -10.41 -9.26 1.34
N TRP A 224 -10.71 -9.62 2.58
CA TRP A 224 -10.50 -10.97 3.11
C TRP A 224 -11.85 -11.60 3.45
N ALA A 225 -11.86 -12.93 3.58
CA ALA A 225 -12.94 -13.61 4.24
C ALA A 225 -13.01 -13.20 5.73
N PRO A 226 -14.19 -13.29 6.38
CA PRO A 226 -14.31 -13.13 7.83
C PRO A 226 -13.33 -14.01 8.60
N LEU A 227 -12.55 -13.39 9.50
CA LEU A 227 -11.52 -14.00 10.35
C LEU A 227 -11.92 -13.90 11.82
N VAL A 228 -13.10 -14.45 12.19
CA VAL A 228 -13.65 -14.36 13.56
C VAL A 228 -12.65 -14.85 14.61
N GLU A 229 -11.92 -15.91 14.27
CA GLU A 229 -10.68 -16.27 14.96
C GLU A 229 -9.49 -15.85 14.09
N PRO A 230 -8.50 -15.12 14.64
CA PRO A 230 -7.37 -14.66 13.85
C PRO A 230 -6.56 -15.84 13.35
N LEU A 231 -6.28 -15.85 12.05
CA LEU A 231 -5.31 -16.76 11.45
C LEU A 231 -3.89 -16.45 11.96
N PRO A 232 -2.97 -17.42 11.99
CA PRO A 232 -1.58 -17.14 12.34
C PRO A 232 -0.92 -16.15 11.36
N PHE A 233 -1.34 -16.16 10.10
CA PHE A 233 -0.91 -15.23 9.08
C PHE A 233 -1.99 -15.07 8.01
N VAL A 234 -1.93 -13.96 7.27
CA VAL A 234 -2.69 -13.75 6.03
C VAL A 234 -1.74 -13.66 4.85
N SER A 235 -2.19 -14.10 3.68
CA SER A 235 -1.41 -14.07 2.45
C SER A 235 -2.02 -13.09 1.45
N THR A 236 -1.17 -12.48 0.64
CA THR A 236 -1.58 -11.59 -0.45
C THR A 236 -0.64 -11.72 -1.64
N PHE A 237 -1.19 -11.79 -2.84
CA PHE A 237 -0.39 -11.65 -4.06
C PHE A 237 -0.13 -10.17 -4.37
N VAL A 238 1.14 -9.76 -4.36
CA VAL A 238 1.56 -8.38 -4.63
C VAL A 238 2.15 -8.29 -6.04
N PRO A 239 1.45 -7.66 -7.01
CA PRO A 239 1.91 -7.59 -8.40
C PRO A 239 3.26 -6.89 -8.58
N GLU A 240 3.60 -5.94 -7.71
CA GLU A 240 4.88 -5.22 -7.73
C GLU A 240 6.06 -6.13 -7.35
N LEU A 241 5.83 -7.05 -6.41
CA LEU A 241 6.82 -8.06 -5.98
C LEU A 241 6.76 -9.32 -6.84
N CYS A 242 5.72 -9.48 -7.66
CA CYS A 242 5.49 -10.63 -8.52
C CYS A 242 5.41 -11.96 -7.77
N ARG A 243 4.98 -11.90 -6.50
CA ARG A 243 4.86 -13.05 -5.61
C ARG A 243 3.76 -12.87 -4.57
N THR A 244 3.43 -13.97 -3.93
CA THR A 244 2.67 -13.97 -2.68
C THR A 244 3.59 -13.59 -1.52
N VAL A 245 3.11 -12.71 -0.65
CA VAL A 245 3.74 -12.36 0.64
C VAL A 245 2.79 -12.70 1.78
N GLU A 246 3.35 -12.91 2.97
CA GLU A 246 2.60 -13.24 4.17
C GLU A 246 2.86 -12.19 5.25
N ALA A 247 1.80 -11.85 5.98
CA ALA A 247 1.84 -10.99 7.16
C ALA A 247 1.34 -11.80 8.37
N ASP A 248 2.12 -11.81 9.44
CA ASP A 248 1.84 -12.54 10.67
C ASP A 248 0.89 -11.78 11.57
N TYR A 249 0.01 -12.51 12.25
CA TYR A 249 -0.73 -11.94 13.36
C TYR A 249 0.24 -11.44 14.43
N GLU A 250 -0.03 -10.24 14.94
CA GLU A 250 0.71 -9.61 16.02
C GLU A 250 -0.17 -9.50 17.25
N ASP A 251 -1.21 -8.68 17.16
CA ASP A 251 -2.07 -8.33 18.26
C ASP A 251 -3.45 -7.87 17.78
N GLU A 252 -4.37 -7.74 18.75
CA GLU A 252 -5.67 -7.13 18.53
C GLU A 252 -5.58 -5.64 18.85
N VAL A 253 -6.06 -4.81 17.93
CA VAL A 253 -6.04 -3.35 18.04
C VAL A 253 -7.45 -2.79 17.86
N SER A 254 -7.77 -1.69 18.53
CA SER A 254 -9.02 -0.96 18.30
C SER A 254 -8.73 0.21 17.37
N ILE A 255 -9.32 0.18 16.18
CA ILE A 255 -9.18 1.24 15.16
C ILE A 255 -10.53 1.91 15.03
N HIS A 256 -10.62 3.14 15.54
CA HIS A 256 -11.85 3.96 15.60
C HIS A 256 -13.00 3.34 16.39
N GLY A 257 -12.81 2.20 17.05
CA GLY A 257 -13.76 1.19 16.61
C GLY A 257 -13.80 -0.20 17.20
N LEU A 258 -14.55 -1.04 16.53
CA LEU A 258 -13.92 -1.87 15.51
C LEU A 258 -12.59 -2.41 16.04
N THR A 259 -12.77 -3.48 16.79
CA THR A 259 -11.71 -4.43 17.07
C THR A 259 -11.21 -4.98 15.75
N GLY A 260 -9.91 -4.89 15.53
CA GLY A 260 -9.23 -5.36 14.35
C GLY A 260 -8.06 -6.27 14.73
N SER A 261 -7.85 -7.32 13.95
CA SER A 261 -6.65 -8.16 14.05
C SER A 261 -5.54 -7.51 13.24
N ARG A 262 -4.43 -7.16 13.90
CA ARG A 262 -3.25 -6.57 13.25
C ARG A 262 -2.33 -7.67 12.74
N PHE A 263 -1.98 -7.56 11.47
CA PHE A 263 -1.01 -8.42 10.80
C PHE A 263 0.17 -7.58 10.32
N VAL A 264 1.38 -8.07 10.54
CA VAL A 264 2.64 -7.36 10.23
C VAL A 264 3.58 -8.25 9.42
N MET A 265 4.34 -7.67 8.50
CA MET A 265 5.43 -8.39 7.83
C MET A 265 6.62 -8.51 8.79
N LYS A 266 6.96 -9.74 9.21
CA LYS A 266 8.09 -10.02 10.12
C LYS A 266 9.32 -10.48 9.33
N GLU A 267 10.47 -10.51 10.02
CA GLU A 267 11.75 -11.01 9.48
C GLU A 267 11.63 -12.36 8.75
N ARG A 268 10.74 -13.26 9.23
CA ARG A 268 10.53 -14.58 8.62
C ARG A 268 10.19 -14.53 7.13
N THR A 269 9.52 -13.47 6.67
CA THR A 269 9.09 -13.31 5.27
C THR A 269 10.29 -13.17 4.32
N TRP A 270 11.45 -12.79 4.85
CA TRP A 270 12.68 -12.58 4.10
C TRP A 270 13.74 -13.67 4.31
N LEU A 271 13.54 -14.59 5.26
CA LEU A 271 14.50 -15.64 5.55
C LEU A 271 14.84 -16.46 4.30
N LYS A 272 16.12 -16.82 4.17
CA LYS A 272 16.65 -17.47 2.97
C LYS A 272 15.93 -18.77 2.61
N ASN A 273 15.53 -19.57 3.59
CA ASN A 273 14.79 -20.83 3.36
C ASN A 273 13.41 -20.60 2.71
N GLU A 274 12.76 -19.48 3.02
CA GLU A 274 11.48 -19.08 2.42
C GLU A 274 11.67 -18.39 1.07
N THR A 275 12.84 -17.76 0.85
CA THR A 275 13.08 -16.88 -0.30
C THR A 275 13.96 -17.46 -1.40
N GLU A 276 14.63 -18.60 -1.19
CA GLU A 276 15.59 -19.19 -2.13
C GLU A 276 15.00 -19.48 -3.53
N CYS A 277 13.72 -19.84 -3.60
CA CYS A 277 13.03 -20.07 -4.87
C CYS A 277 12.72 -18.79 -5.67
N TYR A 278 12.80 -17.61 -5.04
CA TYR A 278 12.63 -16.31 -5.70
C TYR A 278 13.95 -15.76 -6.23
N CYS A 279 15.04 -16.52 -6.11
CA CYS A 279 16.32 -16.13 -6.67
C CYS A 279 16.33 -16.32 -8.19
N VAL A 280 16.98 -15.39 -8.89
CA VAL A 280 17.18 -15.50 -10.34
C VAL A 280 18.11 -16.68 -10.60
N GLU A 281 17.73 -17.57 -11.51
CA GLU A 281 18.57 -18.68 -11.94
C GLU A 281 19.46 -18.28 -13.11
N VAL A 282 20.77 -18.44 -12.95
CA VAL A 282 21.74 -18.27 -14.03
C VAL A 282 22.44 -19.61 -14.26
N ASN A 283 22.24 -20.20 -15.44
CA ASN A 283 22.75 -21.53 -15.78
C ASN A 283 22.34 -22.62 -14.76
N HIS A 284 21.07 -22.61 -14.33
CA HIS A 284 20.53 -23.54 -13.31
C HIS A 284 21.18 -23.44 -11.92
N VAL A 285 21.81 -22.30 -11.62
CA VAL A 285 22.33 -22.00 -10.28
C VAL A 285 21.56 -20.79 -9.74
N PRO A 286 20.91 -20.91 -8.57
CA PRO A 286 20.22 -19.80 -7.95
C PRO A 286 21.24 -18.75 -7.49
N GLN A 287 21.10 -17.53 -8.01
CA GLN A 287 21.88 -16.37 -7.59
C GLN A 287 21.03 -15.50 -6.69
N CYS A 288 21.04 -15.83 -5.40
CA CYS A 288 20.30 -15.07 -4.39
C CYS A 288 21.03 -13.78 -4.02
N LEU A 289 20.25 -12.71 -3.89
CA LEU A 289 20.68 -11.48 -3.23
C LEU A 289 20.81 -11.72 -1.71
N PRO A 290 21.47 -10.82 -0.96
CA PRO A 290 21.40 -10.82 0.50
C PRO A 290 19.96 -10.82 1.02
N GLN A 291 19.76 -11.38 2.22
CA GLN A 291 18.46 -11.42 2.87
C GLN A 291 17.82 -10.02 2.93
N GLY A 292 16.50 -9.96 2.73
CA GLY A 292 15.72 -8.71 2.69
C GLY A 292 15.65 -8.03 1.32
N LEU A 293 16.32 -8.57 0.30
CA LEU A 293 16.27 -8.07 -1.07
C LEU A 293 15.57 -9.07 -2.00
N ILE A 294 14.82 -8.55 -2.96
CA ILE A 294 14.24 -9.33 -4.05
C ILE A 294 14.51 -8.64 -5.40
N ASP A 295 15.07 -9.39 -6.35
CA ASP A 295 15.25 -8.94 -7.72
C ASP A 295 13.93 -9.13 -8.48
N VAL A 296 13.33 -8.03 -8.94
CA VAL A 296 12.08 -8.06 -9.71
C VAL A 296 12.29 -7.62 -11.17
N THR A 297 13.53 -7.68 -11.64
CA THR A 297 13.92 -7.18 -12.96
C THR A 297 13.11 -7.79 -14.09
N GLU A 298 12.94 -9.11 -14.07
CA GLU A 298 12.26 -9.83 -15.14
C GLU A 298 10.77 -9.46 -15.24
N CYS A 299 10.09 -9.32 -14.09
CA CYS A 299 8.66 -9.05 -14.10
C CYS A 299 8.31 -7.56 -14.23
N GLN A 300 9.17 -6.66 -13.75
CA GLN A 300 8.99 -5.22 -13.91
C GLN A 300 9.53 -4.71 -15.26
N GLY A 301 10.43 -5.46 -15.91
CA GLY A 301 11.08 -5.08 -17.17
C GLY A 301 12.11 -3.95 -17.00
N VAL A 302 12.55 -3.69 -15.76
CA VAL A 302 13.56 -2.67 -15.40
C VAL A 302 14.42 -3.22 -14.27
N PRO A 303 15.73 -2.92 -14.22
CA PRO A 303 16.65 -3.53 -13.26
C PRO A 303 16.54 -2.93 -11.87
N VAL A 304 15.46 -3.27 -11.15
CA VAL A 304 15.12 -2.74 -9.83
C VAL A 304 15.04 -3.88 -8.81
N ILE A 305 15.53 -3.60 -7.62
CA ILE A 305 15.55 -4.52 -6.48
C ILE A 305 14.68 -3.92 -5.39
N LEU A 306 13.75 -4.71 -4.85
CA LEU A 306 12.84 -4.25 -3.80
C LEU A 306 13.28 -4.77 -2.42
N SER A 307 12.95 -4.00 -1.39
CA SER A 307 13.16 -4.34 0.01
C SER A 307 12.12 -3.63 0.88
N GLU A 308 12.13 -3.88 2.19
CA GLU A 308 11.48 -2.96 3.13
C GLU A 308 12.29 -1.66 3.29
N PRO A 309 11.66 -0.55 3.74
CA PRO A 309 12.35 0.71 3.95
C PRO A 309 13.54 0.59 4.90
N HIS A 310 14.61 1.32 4.59
CA HIS A 310 15.87 1.30 5.31
C HIS A 310 16.50 -0.10 5.46
N PHE A 311 16.12 -1.04 4.59
CA PHE A 311 16.47 -2.46 4.70
C PHE A 311 16.03 -3.09 6.02
N LEU A 312 14.86 -2.69 6.55
CA LEU A 312 14.23 -3.38 7.66
C LEU A 312 14.15 -4.90 7.35
N HIS A 313 14.45 -5.74 8.35
CA HIS A 313 14.55 -7.20 8.22
C HIS A 313 15.60 -7.74 7.23
N GLY A 314 16.40 -6.87 6.63
CA GLY A 314 17.49 -7.26 5.73
C GLY A 314 18.76 -7.67 6.45
N ASP A 315 19.69 -8.26 5.69
CA ASP A 315 21.03 -8.58 6.20
C ASP A 315 21.71 -7.31 6.74
N PRO A 316 22.23 -7.30 7.97
CA PRO A 316 22.90 -6.14 8.56
C PRO A 316 24.05 -5.57 7.69
N GLN A 317 24.66 -6.39 6.83
CA GLN A 317 25.67 -5.93 5.88
C GLN A 317 25.13 -4.86 4.92
N LEU A 318 23.84 -4.86 4.59
CA LEU A 318 23.22 -3.85 3.72
C LEU A 318 23.33 -2.44 4.31
N LEU A 319 23.25 -2.32 5.64
CA LEU A 319 23.37 -1.04 6.36
C LEU A 319 24.80 -0.48 6.33
N THR A 320 25.80 -1.31 6.07
CA THR A 320 27.21 -0.88 6.02
C THR A 320 27.56 -0.15 4.72
N TYR A 321 26.75 -0.33 3.66
CA TYR A 321 27.02 0.26 2.36
C TYR A 321 26.75 1.77 2.32
N ALA A 322 25.80 2.28 3.10
CA ALA A 322 25.40 3.69 3.06
C ALA A 322 25.19 4.28 4.46
N GLN A 323 25.63 5.51 4.66
CA GLN A 323 25.31 6.28 5.86
C GLN A 323 23.95 6.97 5.72
N GLY A 324 23.20 7.08 6.83
CA GLY A 324 21.87 7.68 6.85
C GLY A 324 20.73 6.65 6.83
N LEU A 325 21.04 5.35 6.83
CA LEU A 325 20.05 4.29 6.97
C LEU A 325 19.79 3.98 8.46
N SER A 326 18.52 3.95 8.85
CA SER A 326 18.09 3.68 10.23
C SER A 326 16.78 2.89 10.20
N PRO A 327 16.81 1.54 10.05
CA PRO A 327 15.61 0.73 10.09
C PRO A 327 14.92 0.87 11.46
N ASP A 328 13.59 0.90 11.44
CA ASP A 328 12.75 1.14 12.61
C ASP A 328 11.39 0.48 12.35
N GLU A 329 11.02 -0.49 13.19
CA GLU A 329 9.79 -1.28 13.05
C GLU A 329 8.53 -0.40 13.00
N SER A 330 8.49 0.66 13.82
CA SER A 330 7.32 1.52 13.98
C SER A 330 7.09 2.45 12.80
N VAL A 331 8.16 2.82 12.09
CA VAL A 331 8.11 3.73 10.94
C VAL A 331 8.10 2.95 9.62
N HIS A 332 8.88 1.88 9.54
CA HIS A 332 9.18 1.19 8.28
C HIS A 332 8.43 -0.13 8.11
N GLY A 333 7.83 -0.68 9.17
CA GLY A 333 7.06 -1.91 9.10
C GLY A 333 5.79 -1.77 8.27
N THR A 334 5.53 -2.76 7.43
CA THR A 334 4.26 -2.93 6.71
C THR A 334 3.26 -3.67 7.58
N TYR A 335 2.03 -3.15 7.66
CA TYR A 335 0.96 -3.79 8.42
C TYR A 335 -0.41 -3.61 7.78
N ILE A 336 -1.34 -4.47 8.18
CA ILE A 336 -2.77 -4.37 7.86
C ILE A 336 -3.57 -4.75 9.11
N VAL A 337 -4.65 -4.04 9.37
CA VAL A 337 -5.62 -4.33 10.43
C VAL A 337 -6.90 -4.76 9.76
N ILE A 338 -7.38 -5.96 10.08
CA ILE A 338 -8.56 -6.56 9.45
C ILE A 338 -9.66 -6.71 10.51
N GLU A 339 -10.85 -6.24 10.20
CA GLU A 339 -12.03 -6.42 11.04
C GLU A 339 -12.49 -7.90 11.00
N PRO A 340 -12.53 -8.61 12.14
CA PRO A 340 -12.74 -10.06 12.19
C PRO A 340 -14.04 -10.56 11.57
N TYR A 341 -15.16 -9.84 11.70
CA TYR A 341 -16.47 -10.36 11.30
C TYR A 341 -16.78 -10.15 9.82
N THR A 342 -16.18 -9.15 9.19
CA THR A 342 -16.43 -8.79 7.80
C THR A 342 -15.24 -9.08 6.88
N GLY A 343 -14.02 -9.19 7.42
CA GLY A 343 -12.79 -9.30 6.64
C GLY A 343 -12.39 -8.00 5.94
N THR A 344 -12.99 -6.88 6.34
CA THR A 344 -12.70 -5.55 5.79
C THR A 344 -11.45 -4.97 6.44
N PRO A 345 -10.49 -4.42 5.67
CA PRO A 345 -9.38 -3.70 6.26
C PRO A 345 -9.85 -2.41 6.94
N LEU A 346 -9.39 -2.16 8.16
CA LEU A 346 -9.68 -0.95 8.95
C LEU A 346 -8.56 0.10 8.81
N SER A 347 -7.32 -0.35 8.67
CA SER A 347 -6.13 0.49 8.50
C SER A 347 -5.02 -0.36 7.94
N GLY A 348 -4.20 0.20 7.05
CA GLY A 348 -3.03 -0.51 6.55
C GLY A 348 -2.06 0.44 5.87
N GLU A 349 -0.79 0.09 5.97
CA GLU A 349 0.30 0.80 5.31
C GLU A 349 1.18 -0.22 4.63
N LYS A 350 1.17 -0.22 3.29
CA LYS A 350 2.09 -1.02 2.48
C LYS A 350 3.33 -0.19 2.19
N LYS A 351 4.49 -0.67 2.66
CA LYS A 351 5.76 0.05 2.53
C LYS A 351 6.76 -0.74 1.71
N THR A 352 7.36 -0.08 0.73
CA THR A 352 8.32 -0.71 -0.19
C THR A 352 9.46 0.25 -0.50
N GLN A 353 10.69 -0.27 -0.54
CA GLN A 353 11.87 0.47 -0.96
C GLN A 353 12.37 0.00 -2.31
N LEU A 354 12.77 0.96 -3.16
CA LEU A 354 13.41 0.72 -4.44
C LEU A 354 14.92 0.90 -4.32
N ASN A 355 15.65 -0.08 -4.80
CA ASN A 355 17.10 -0.13 -4.78
C ASN A 355 17.63 -0.43 -6.18
N LEU A 356 18.85 0.04 -6.45
CA LEU A 356 19.63 -0.33 -7.64
C LEU A 356 20.94 -0.95 -7.20
N GLU A 357 21.38 -1.96 -7.94
CA GLU A 357 22.72 -2.51 -7.73
C GLU A 357 23.77 -1.62 -8.42
N LEU A 358 24.73 -1.11 -7.64
CA LEU A 358 25.88 -0.39 -8.16
C LEU A 358 27.09 -1.33 -8.17
N LYS A 359 27.66 -1.55 -9.35
CA LYS A 359 28.81 -2.41 -9.58
C LYS A 359 29.89 -1.70 -10.39
N LYS A 360 31.14 -2.13 -10.22
CA LYS A 360 32.22 -1.65 -11.10
C LYS A 360 32.00 -2.17 -12.51
N GLN A 361 32.19 -1.30 -13.48
CA GLN A 361 32.08 -1.62 -14.91
C GLN A 361 33.29 -1.08 -15.66
N PRO A 362 33.65 -1.62 -16.84
CA PRO A 362 34.73 -1.11 -17.69
C PRO A 362 34.34 0.21 -18.39
N VAL A 363 33.76 1.13 -17.62
CA VAL A 363 33.25 2.45 -18.02
C VAL A 363 33.86 3.48 -17.07
N LYS A 364 34.36 4.60 -17.59
CA LYS A 364 35.13 5.60 -16.85
C LYS A 364 34.42 6.12 -15.59
N LEU A 365 33.11 6.30 -15.64
CA LEU A 365 32.33 6.81 -14.50
C LEU A 365 32.02 5.74 -13.43
N LEU A 366 32.17 4.45 -13.77
CA LEU A 366 31.88 3.31 -12.90
C LEU A 366 33.13 2.50 -12.55
N SER A 367 34.33 2.90 -12.97
CA SER A 367 35.54 2.10 -12.77
C SER A 367 35.95 2.03 -11.30
N ASN A 368 35.65 3.08 -10.54
CA ASN A 368 36.13 3.29 -9.17
C ASN A 368 35.01 3.38 -8.14
N VAL A 369 33.74 3.16 -8.52
CA VAL A 369 32.62 3.26 -7.57
C VAL A 369 32.69 2.19 -6.49
N SER A 370 32.07 2.46 -5.35
CA SER A 370 31.79 1.42 -4.35
C SER A 370 30.71 0.48 -4.87
N GLU A 371 30.78 -0.79 -4.47
CA GLU A 371 29.87 -1.84 -4.94
C GLU A 371 28.88 -2.20 -3.84
N GLY A 372 27.60 -2.27 -4.18
CA GLY A 372 26.53 -2.57 -3.23
C GLY A 372 25.14 -2.20 -3.73
N PHE A 373 24.15 -2.34 -2.85
CA PHE A 373 22.75 -2.06 -3.14
C PHE A 373 22.42 -0.62 -2.72
N PHE A 374 22.20 0.24 -3.71
CA PHE A 374 22.00 1.67 -3.55
C PHE A 374 20.50 1.97 -3.40
N PRO A 375 20.03 2.40 -2.21
CA PRO A 375 18.63 2.74 -2.01
C PRO A 375 18.33 4.08 -2.69
N LEU A 376 17.27 4.12 -3.49
CA LEU A 376 16.83 5.32 -4.19
C LEU A 376 15.77 6.07 -3.41
N MET A 377 14.79 5.31 -2.91
CA MET A 377 13.60 5.84 -2.27
C MET A 377 12.77 4.72 -1.66
N TRP A 378 11.88 5.08 -0.73
CA TRP A 378 10.81 4.21 -0.28
C TRP A 378 9.46 4.91 -0.39
N THR A 379 8.41 4.10 -0.40
CA THR A 379 7.03 4.55 -0.58
C THR A 379 6.12 3.96 0.46
N VAL A 380 5.04 4.70 0.75
CA VAL A 380 3.91 4.25 1.56
C VAL A 380 2.67 4.37 0.72
N GLU A 381 1.91 3.29 0.63
CA GLU A 381 0.54 3.28 0.16
C GLU A 381 -0.34 2.98 1.37
N ALA A 382 -1.12 3.97 1.80
CA ALA A 382 -1.93 3.91 3.01
C ALA A 382 -3.39 4.26 2.69
N ASP A 383 -4.31 3.76 3.50
CA ASP A 383 -5.71 4.19 3.40
C ASP A 383 -5.83 5.69 3.71
N TYR A 384 -6.63 6.42 2.93
CA TYR A 384 -6.85 7.85 3.12
C TYR A 384 -8.04 8.04 4.05
N GLU A 385 -7.81 8.32 5.33
CA GLU A 385 -8.88 8.80 6.22
C GLU A 385 -8.49 10.08 6.96
N ASP A 386 -9.17 11.18 6.62
CA ASP A 386 -9.19 12.42 7.39
C ASP A 386 -9.95 12.16 8.70
N GLU A 387 -9.26 11.73 9.75
CA GLU A 387 -9.84 11.65 11.09
C GLU A 387 -9.88 13.02 11.77
N VAL A 388 -11.02 13.33 12.39
CA VAL A 388 -11.18 14.52 13.24
C VAL A 388 -11.65 14.07 14.62
N SER A 389 -10.81 14.24 15.64
CA SER A 389 -11.23 14.02 17.03
C SER A 389 -12.11 15.18 17.49
N ILE A 390 -13.33 14.88 17.92
CA ILE A 390 -14.32 15.87 18.39
C ILE A 390 -14.76 15.48 19.78
N HIS A 391 -14.41 16.30 20.78
CA HIS A 391 -14.75 16.08 22.19
C HIS A 391 -14.28 14.71 22.75
N GLY A 392 -13.16 14.18 22.26
CA GLY A 392 -12.59 12.90 22.70
C GLY A 392 -13.27 11.67 22.10
N LEU A 393 -14.22 11.85 21.18
CA LEU A 393 -14.75 10.81 20.31
C LEU A 393 -14.07 10.91 18.94
N THR A 394 -13.69 9.76 18.41
CA THR A 394 -13.11 9.61 17.08
C THR A 394 -14.23 9.42 16.07
N GLY A 395 -14.14 10.08 14.91
CA GLY A 395 -15.15 9.95 13.87
C GLY A 395 -14.58 10.12 12.48
N SER A 396 -15.14 9.36 11.54
CA SER A 396 -14.77 9.36 10.14
C SER A 396 -15.41 10.56 9.44
N ARG A 397 -14.60 11.34 8.71
CA ARG A 397 -15.07 12.53 7.99
C ARG A 397 -15.46 12.19 6.55
N PHE A 398 -16.74 12.36 6.24
CA PHE A 398 -17.30 12.23 4.90
C PHE A 398 -17.49 13.61 4.27
N VAL A 399 -17.09 13.76 3.01
CA VAL A 399 -17.21 15.01 2.24
C VAL A 399 -18.01 14.79 0.96
N MET A 400 -18.77 15.80 0.55
CA MET A 400 -19.42 15.82 -0.76
C MET A 400 -18.37 16.06 -1.85
N LYS A 401 -18.34 15.22 -2.88
CA LYS A 401 -17.34 15.25 -3.96
C LYS A 401 -18.00 15.54 -5.31
N GLU A 402 -17.19 15.95 -6.29
CA GLU A 402 -17.65 16.27 -7.65
C GLU A 402 -18.59 15.21 -8.27
N ARG A 403 -18.34 13.93 -7.99
CA ARG A 403 -19.18 12.82 -8.46
C ARG A 403 -20.66 12.99 -8.13
N THR A 404 -20.98 13.63 -7.01
CA THR A 404 -22.37 13.86 -6.57
C THR A 404 -23.12 14.83 -7.50
N TRP A 405 -22.39 15.62 -8.28
CA TRP A 405 -22.96 16.63 -9.17
C TRP A 405 -22.86 16.25 -10.65
N LEU A 406 -22.25 15.11 -10.98
CA LEU A 406 -22.09 14.68 -12.37
C LEU A 406 -23.46 14.45 -13.03
N LYS A 407 -23.59 14.93 -14.26
CA LYS A 407 -24.87 14.95 -14.98
C LYS A 407 -25.51 13.57 -15.15
N ASN A 408 -24.71 12.51 -15.29
CA ASN A 408 -25.18 11.13 -15.39
C ASN A 408 -25.77 10.59 -14.08
N GLU A 409 -25.27 11.05 -12.93
CA GLU A 409 -25.79 10.68 -11.61
C GLU A 409 -27.03 11.53 -11.25
N THR A 410 -27.13 12.76 -11.77
CA THR A 410 -28.20 13.70 -11.42
C THR A 410 -29.34 13.79 -12.44
N GLU A 411 -29.31 13.00 -13.53
CA GLU A 411 -30.31 13.06 -14.61
C GLU A 411 -31.74 12.81 -14.11
N CYS A 412 -31.90 11.95 -13.09
CA CYS A 412 -33.18 11.63 -12.48
C CYS A 412 -33.82 12.78 -11.69
N TYR A 413 -33.10 13.88 -11.46
CA TYR A 413 -33.60 15.08 -10.79
C TYR A 413 -33.96 16.21 -11.75
N CYS A 414 -33.80 16.00 -13.06
CA CYS A 414 -34.11 17.01 -14.05
C CYS A 414 -35.62 17.17 -14.21
N VAL A 415 -36.07 18.41 -14.46
CA VAL A 415 -37.49 18.69 -14.72
C VAL A 415 -37.86 18.09 -16.08
N GLU A 416 -38.91 17.28 -16.11
CA GLU A 416 -39.42 16.72 -17.35
C GLU A 416 -40.41 17.67 -18.02
N VAL A 417 -40.15 18.03 -19.27
CA VAL A 417 -41.09 18.78 -20.10
C VAL A 417 -41.42 17.93 -21.33
N ASN A 418 -42.67 17.52 -21.46
CA ASN A 418 -43.14 16.63 -22.54
C ASN A 418 -42.35 15.31 -22.63
N HIS A 419 -42.07 14.67 -21.49
CA HIS A 419 -41.28 13.42 -21.40
C HIS A 419 -39.84 13.53 -21.89
N VAL A 420 -39.27 14.74 -21.91
CA VAL A 420 -37.86 14.98 -22.18
C VAL A 420 -37.24 15.64 -20.95
N PRO A 421 -36.18 15.05 -20.36
CA PRO A 421 -35.50 15.65 -19.22
C PRO A 421 -34.77 16.92 -19.65
N GLN A 422 -35.15 18.06 -19.06
CA GLN A 422 -34.44 19.33 -19.22
C GLN A 422 -33.51 19.54 -18.03
N CYS A 423 -32.27 19.08 -18.19
CA CYS A 423 -31.25 19.23 -17.16
C CYS A 423 -30.56 20.60 -17.22
N LEU A 424 -30.34 21.17 -16.04
CA LEU A 424 -29.43 22.30 -15.86
C LEU A 424 -27.96 21.87 -16.10
N PRO A 425 -27.03 22.84 -16.26
CA PRO A 425 -25.60 22.57 -16.23
C PRO A 425 -25.16 21.82 -14.96
N GLN A 426 -24.03 21.11 -15.06
CA GLN A 426 -23.47 20.34 -13.95
C GLN A 426 -23.26 21.23 -12.71
N GLY A 427 -23.57 20.71 -11.52
CA GLY A 427 -23.46 21.44 -10.25
C GLY A 427 -24.68 22.30 -9.89
N LEU A 428 -25.73 22.29 -10.72
CA LEU A 428 -26.99 22.97 -10.46
C LEU A 428 -28.14 21.98 -10.33
N ILE A 429 -29.02 22.20 -9.35
CA ILE A 429 -30.26 21.44 -9.17
C ILE A 429 -31.43 22.42 -9.09
N ASP A 430 -32.42 22.22 -9.95
CA ASP A 430 -33.67 22.97 -9.90
C ASP A 430 -34.54 22.40 -8.77
N VAL A 431 -34.84 23.23 -7.77
CA VAL A 431 -35.72 22.84 -6.64
C VAL A 431 -37.04 23.60 -6.66
N THR A 432 -37.41 24.18 -7.81
CA THR A 432 -38.59 25.02 -7.96
C THR A 432 -39.86 24.30 -7.55
N GLU A 433 -40.06 23.06 -8.00
CA GLU A 433 -41.24 22.26 -7.62
C GLU A 433 -41.27 21.93 -6.13
N CYS A 434 -40.11 21.73 -5.51
CA CYS A 434 -39.99 21.40 -4.09
C CYS A 434 -40.24 22.63 -3.19
N GLN A 435 -39.79 23.81 -3.61
CA GLN A 435 -39.84 25.03 -2.80
C GLN A 435 -41.00 25.96 -3.15
N GLY A 436 -41.67 25.75 -4.29
CA GLY A 436 -42.74 26.61 -4.79
C GLY A 436 -42.27 27.99 -5.27
N VAL A 437 -40.96 28.19 -5.39
CA VAL A 437 -40.30 29.43 -5.83
C VAL A 437 -39.15 29.10 -6.80
N PRO A 438 -38.88 29.92 -7.82
CA PRO A 438 -37.89 29.62 -8.86
C PRO A 438 -36.46 29.78 -8.35
N VAL A 439 -35.97 28.78 -7.62
CA VAL A 439 -34.65 28.80 -6.97
C VAL A 439 -33.88 27.55 -7.36
N ILE A 440 -32.61 27.75 -7.66
CA ILE A 440 -31.67 26.71 -8.09
C ILE A 440 -30.58 26.56 -7.04
N LEU A 441 -30.32 25.33 -6.60
CA LEU A 441 -29.27 25.04 -5.62
C LEU A 441 -27.95 24.69 -6.31
N SER A 442 -26.85 25.07 -5.64
CA SER A 442 -25.49 24.61 -5.95
C SER A 442 -24.66 24.54 -4.68
N GLU A 443 -23.42 24.06 -4.78
CA GLU A 443 -22.42 24.36 -3.74
C GLU A 443 -21.97 25.83 -3.84
N PRO A 444 -21.46 26.41 -2.74
CA PRO A 444 -20.98 27.79 -2.73
C PRO A 444 -19.91 28.03 -3.79
N HIS A 445 -20.00 29.20 -4.43
CA HIS A 445 -19.15 29.62 -5.54
C HIS A 445 -19.11 28.63 -6.71
N PHE A 446 -20.19 27.83 -6.87
CA PHE A 446 -20.26 26.75 -7.85
C PHE A 446 -19.11 25.74 -7.72
N LEU A 447 -18.68 25.45 -6.48
CA LEU A 447 -17.78 24.32 -6.22
C LEU A 447 -18.35 23.06 -6.87
N HIS A 448 -17.50 22.30 -7.58
CA HIS A 448 -17.88 21.11 -8.36
C HIS A 448 -18.88 21.33 -9.53
N GLY A 449 -19.22 22.57 -9.87
CA GLY A 449 -20.07 22.90 -11.00
C GLY A 449 -19.32 23.08 -12.32
N ASP A 450 -20.08 23.16 -13.42
CA ASP A 450 -19.52 23.41 -14.75
C ASP A 450 -18.70 24.71 -14.75
N PRO A 451 -17.43 24.72 -15.24
CA PRO A 451 -16.59 25.90 -15.29
C PRO A 451 -17.23 27.12 -15.99
N GLN A 452 -18.19 26.91 -16.89
CA GLN A 452 -18.93 27.99 -17.55
C GLN A 452 -19.74 28.84 -16.55
N LEU A 453 -20.17 28.27 -15.43
CA LEU A 453 -20.91 28.99 -14.39
C LEU A 453 -20.08 30.12 -13.75
N LEU A 454 -18.76 29.93 -13.65
CA LEU A 454 -17.84 30.92 -13.10
C LEU A 454 -17.65 32.14 -14.01
N THR A 455 -18.00 32.03 -15.29
CA THR A 455 -17.85 33.14 -16.25
C THR A 455 -18.92 34.22 -16.10
N TYR A 456 -20.04 33.88 -15.44
CA TYR A 456 -21.20 34.76 -15.33
C TYR A 456 -20.96 35.94 -14.35
N ALA A 457 -20.24 35.71 -13.26
CA ALA A 457 -19.97 36.73 -12.25
C ALA A 457 -18.49 36.75 -11.83
N GLN A 458 -17.89 37.94 -11.81
CA GLN A 458 -16.53 38.13 -11.31
C GLN A 458 -16.52 38.12 -9.77
N GLY A 459 -15.53 37.44 -9.17
CA GLY A 459 -15.37 37.33 -7.72
C GLY A 459 -15.76 35.98 -7.13
N LEU A 460 -16.30 35.06 -7.93
CA LEU A 460 -16.51 33.67 -7.55
C LEU A 460 -15.15 32.94 -7.49
N SER A 461 -14.89 32.29 -6.37
CA SER A 461 -13.66 31.53 -6.13
C SER A 461 -14.02 30.25 -5.37
N PRO A 462 -14.33 29.14 -6.06
CA PRO A 462 -14.59 27.87 -5.40
C PRO A 462 -13.35 27.40 -4.62
N ASP A 463 -13.58 26.81 -3.46
CA ASP A 463 -12.55 26.41 -2.50
C ASP A 463 -13.09 25.25 -1.67
N GLU A 464 -12.44 24.09 -1.74
CA GLU A 464 -12.89 22.86 -1.08
C GLU A 464 -12.98 23.00 0.44
N SER A 465 -12.06 23.75 1.06
CA SER A 465 -11.96 23.91 2.51
C SER A 465 -13.05 24.83 3.07
N VAL A 466 -13.42 25.85 2.30
CA VAL A 466 -14.41 26.85 2.70
C VAL A 466 -15.81 26.46 2.26
N HIS A 467 -15.96 25.89 1.07
CA HIS A 467 -17.26 25.69 0.42
C HIS A 467 -17.75 24.25 0.46
N GLY A 468 -16.88 23.27 0.76
CA GLY A 468 -17.24 21.86 0.83
C GLY A 468 -18.18 21.52 1.99
N THR A 469 -19.18 20.70 1.69
CA THR A 469 -20.08 20.08 2.69
C THR A 469 -19.44 18.83 3.29
N TYR A 470 -19.52 18.68 4.61
CA TYR A 470 -18.99 17.50 5.30
C TYR A 470 -19.83 17.05 6.49
N ILE A 471 -19.66 15.79 6.88
CA ILE A 471 -20.22 15.19 8.10
C ILE A 471 -19.18 14.26 8.72
N VAL A 472 -19.06 14.30 10.04
CA VAL A 472 -18.22 13.42 10.84
C VAL A 472 -19.13 12.48 11.60
N ILE A 473 -18.94 11.18 11.45
CA ILE A 473 -19.81 10.16 12.04
C ILE A 473 -18.99 9.27 12.97
N GLU A 474 -19.48 9.06 14.19
CA GLU A 474 -18.92 8.09 15.13
C GLU A 474 -19.27 6.68 14.66
N PRO A 475 -18.29 5.80 14.45
CA PRO A 475 -18.48 4.58 13.65
C PRO A 475 -19.28 3.48 14.35
N TYR A 476 -19.33 3.43 15.69
CA TYR A 476 -20.04 2.36 16.39
C TYR A 476 -21.54 2.63 16.52
N THR A 477 -21.88 3.89 16.78
CA THR A 477 -23.26 4.32 17.03
C THR A 477 -23.90 4.93 15.79
N GLY A 478 -23.09 5.31 14.79
CA GLY A 478 -23.54 6.10 13.65
C GLY A 478 -23.92 7.53 14.03
N THR A 479 -23.55 8.00 15.23
CA THR A 479 -23.92 9.33 15.70
C THR A 479 -23.12 10.38 14.92
N PRO A 480 -23.76 11.35 14.25
CA PRO A 480 -23.04 12.46 13.63
C PRO A 480 -22.41 13.32 14.73
N LEU A 481 -21.08 13.41 14.81
CA LEU A 481 -20.34 14.19 15.81
C LEU A 481 -20.25 15.67 15.44
N SER A 482 -20.21 15.96 14.14
CA SER A 482 -20.20 17.30 13.58
C SER A 482 -20.59 17.23 12.13
N GLY A 483 -21.20 18.27 11.60
CA GLY A 483 -21.39 18.37 10.15
C GLY A 483 -21.74 19.80 9.79
N GLU A 484 -21.37 20.18 8.58
CA GLU A 484 -21.71 21.48 8.01
C GLU A 484 -22.21 21.27 6.59
N LYS A 485 -23.50 21.52 6.39
CA LYS A 485 -24.14 21.55 5.07
C LYS A 485 -24.01 22.96 4.50
N LYS A 486 -23.34 23.09 3.37
CA LYS A 486 -23.19 24.36 2.67
C LYS A 486 -24.00 24.34 1.38
N THR A 487 -24.76 25.39 1.14
CA THR A 487 -25.66 25.46 -0.02
C THR A 487 -25.73 26.90 -0.51
N GLN A 488 -25.71 27.06 -1.82
CA GLN A 488 -25.88 28.33 -2.51
C GLN A 488 -27.22 28.37 -3.24
N LEU A 489 -27.90 29.52 -3.10
CA LEU A 489 -29.14 29.82 -3.80
C LEU A 489 -28.80 30.64 -5.04
N ASN A 490 -29.32 30.20 -6.18
CA ASN A 490 -29.12 30.83 -7.47
C ASN A 490 -30.47 31.12 -8.11
N LEU A 491 -30.54 32.18 -8.91
CA LEU A 491 -31.68 32.53 -9.74
C LEU A 491 -31.27 32.50 -11.21
N GLU A 492 -32.06 31.84 -12.04
CA GLU A 492 -31.85 31.90 -13.49
C GLU A 492 -32.40 33.22 -14.03
N LEU A 493 -31.53 34.00 -14.68
CA LEU A 493 -31.90 35.21 -15.38
C LEU A 493 -31.99 34.92 -16.87
N LYS A 494 -33.18 35.16 -17.43
CA LYS A 494 -33.50 35.04 -18.86
C LYS A 494 -34.03 36.35 -19.38
N LYS A 495 -33.74 36.68 -20.64
CA LYS A 495 -34.34 37.86 -21.26
C LYS A 495 -35.85 37.65 -21.40
N GLN A 496 -36.61 38.66 -21.00
CA GLN A 496 -38.07 38.66 -21.08
C GLN A 496 -38.55 39.89 -21.85
N PRO A 497 -39.74 39.84 -22.48
CA PRO A 497 -40.30 40.95 -23.27
C PRO A 497 -40.76 42.15 -22.41
N VAL A 498 -40.29 42.24 -21.16
CA VAL A 498 -40.53 43.34 -20.23
C VAL A 498 -39.31 44.27 -20.25
N LYS A 499 -39.54 45.58 -20.35
CA LYS A 499 -38.49 46.61 -20.50
C LYS A 499 -37.34 46.52 -19.47
N LEU A 500 -37.61 46.01 -18.26
CA LEU A 500 -36.60 45.84 -17.20
C LEU A 500 -35.65 44.65 -17.46
N LEU A 501 -36.15 43.58 -18.08
CA LEU A 501 -35.42 42.34 -18.32
C LEU A 501 -35.05 42.12 -19.80
N SER A 502 -35.40 43.07 -20.69
CA SER A 502 -35.14 42.95 -22.13
C SER A 502 -33.65 42.95 -22.49
N ASN A 503 -32.79 43.45 -21.60
CA ASN A 503 -31.34 43.54 -21.81
C ASN A 503 -30.52 42.98 -20.63
N VAL A 504 -31.08 42.04 -19.87
CA VAL A 504 -30.36 41.38 -18.78
C VAL A 504 -29.37 40.35 -19.31
N SER A 505 -28.24 40.18 -18.62
CA SER A 505 -27.28 39.10 -18.90
C SER A 505 -27.88 37.76 -18.50
N GLU A 506 -27.90 36.82 -19.44
CA GLU A 506 -28.51 35.50 -19.25
C GLU A 506 -27.54 34.54 -18.56
N GLY A 507 -28.02 33.80 -17.57
CA GLY A 507 -27.22 32.86 -16.79
C GLY A 507 -27.74 32.69 -15.37
N PHE A 508 -26.91 32.09 -14.52
CA PHE A 508 -27.27 31.74 -13.13
C PHE A 508 -26.65 32.74 -12.17
N PHE A 509 -27.48 33.62 -11.62
CA PHE A 509 -27.07 34.66 -10.70
C PHE A 509 -27.01 34.10 -9.26
N PRO A 510 -25.84 34.06 -8.61
CA PRO A 510 -25.72 33.59 -7.23
C PRO A 510 -26.26 34.66 -6.28
N LEU A 511 -27.30 34.32 -5.52
CA LEU A 511 -27.94 35.26 -4.59
C LEU A 511 -27.19 35.33 -3.26
N MET A 512 -26.97 34.17 -2.65
CA MET A 512 -26.25 34.01 -1.39
C MET A 512 -25.89 32.53 -1.21
N TRP A 513 -24.91 32.26 -0.35
CA TRP A 513 -24.70 30.93 0.19
C TRP A 513 -24.75 30.98 1.71
N CYS A 514 -25.17 29.86 2.30
CA CYS A 514 -25.24 29.70 3.75
C CYS A 514 -24.68 28.34 4.15
N GLY A 515 -23.99 28.32 5.29
CA GLY A 515 -23.56 27.11 5.97
C GLY A 515 -24.48 26.85 7.16
N ASN A 516 -25.08 25.66 7.21
CA ASN A 516 -25.80 25.16 8.37
C ASN A 516 -25.00 23.98 8.92
N GLY A 517 -24.27 24.22 10.00
CA GLY A 517 -23.56 23.18 10.73
C GLY A 517 -23.85 23.25 12.21
N ASN A 518 -23.87 22.09 12.86
CA ASN A 518 -24.04 21.96 14.29
C ASN A 518 -23.22 20.77 14.78
N THR A 519 -22.64 20.92 15.98
CA THR A 519 -22.28 19.77 16.80
C THR A 519 -23.51 19.38 17.64
N PRO A 520 -23.78 18.08 17.86
CA PRO A 520 -24.86 17.66 18.74
C PRO A 520 -24.71 18.24 20.14
N SER A 521 -25.82 18.36 20.88
CA SER A 521 -25.76 18.82 22.26
C SER A 521 -24.90 17.89 23.11
N LEU A 522 -24.27 18.44 24.16
CA LEU A 522 -23.43 17.66 25.09
C LEU A 522 -24.15 16.43 25.68
N SER A 523 -25.48 16.45 25.78
CA SER A 523 -26.29 15.31 26.21
C SER A 523 -26.22 14.13 25.25
N ILE A 524 -26.27 14.38 23.93
CA ILE A 524 -26.17 13.35 22.89
C ILE A 524 -24.73 12.84 22.83
N ILE A 525 -23.75 13.75 22.83
CA ILE A 525 -22.32 13.39 22.86
C ILE A 525 -22.00 12.56 24.10
N GLY A 526 -22.52 12.94 25.28
CA GLY A 526 -22.34 12.20 26.53
C GLY A 526 -23.00 10.83 26.51
N LEU A 527 -24.18 10.68 25.89
CA LEU A 527 -24.83 9.39 25.70
C LEU A 527 -24.03 8.51 24.74
N THR A 528 -23.58 9.05 23.60
CA THR A 528 -22.71 8.35 22.65
C THR A 528 -21.42 7.89 23.32
N TYR A 529 -20.81 8.74 24.14
CA TYR A 529 -19.64 8.38 24.95
C TYR A 529 -19.93 7.26 25.96
N GLN A 530 -21.09 7.27 26.62
CA GLN A 530 -21.50 6.20 27.53
C GLN A 530 -21.76 4.88 26.80
N VAL A 531 -22.40 4.92 25.63
CA VAL A 531 -22.65 3.74 24.80
C VAL A 531 -21.33 3.18 24.27
N HIS A 532 -20.45 4.02 23.76
CA HIS A 532 -19.11 3.65 23.32
C HIS A 532 -18.33 2.96 24.46
N ARG A 533 -18.34 3.55 25.67
CA ARG A 533 -17.72 2.93 26.85
C ARG A 533 -18.41 1.64 27.27
N LEU A 534 -19.73 1.53 27.14
CA LEU A 534 -20.47 0.30 27.45
C LEU A 534 -20.09 -0.83 26.49
N ILE A 535 -19.98 -0.53 25.19
CA ILE A 535 -19.51 -1.49 24.17
C ILE A 535 -18.10 -1.98 24.54
N GLN A 536 -17.20 -1.07 24.93
CA GLN A 536 -15.87 -1.43 25.43
C GLN A 536 -15.91 -2.25 26.74
N VAL A 537 -16.86 -2.01 27.64
CA VAL A 537 -17.00 -2.80 28.87
C VAL A 537 -17.57 -4.19 28.57
N ILE A 538 -18.49 -4.31 27.62
CA ILE A 538 -19.09 -5.58 27.21
C ILE A 538 -18.03 -6.48 26.56
N SER A 539 -17.10 -5.96 25.76
CA SER A 539 -16.01 -6.79 25.24
C SER A 539 -15.12 -7.36 26.34
N TYR A 540 -14.99 -6.70 27.50
CA TYR A 540 -14.30 -7.27 28.66
C TYR A 540 -15.12 -8.32 29.43
N LEU A 541 -16.46 -8.35 29.28
CA LEU A 541 -17.31 -9.32 29.98
C LEU A 541 -17.10 -10.75 29.49
N ASP A 542 -16.56 -10.98 28.29
CA ASP A 542 -16.23 -12.31 27.80
C ASP A 542 -14.88 -12.81 28.35
N ILE A 543 -13.95 -11.88 28.62
CA ILE A 543 -12.57 -12.19 29.07
C ILE A 543 -12.54 -12.48 30.58
N VAL A 544 -13.30 -11.76 31.39
CA VAL A 544 -13.26 -11.88 32.86
C VAL A 544 -13.72 -13.25 33.39
N PRO A 545 -14.85 -13.85 32.92
CA PRO A 545 -15.28 -15.18 33.31
C PRO A 545 -14.29 -16.26 32.88
N LEU A 546 -13.66 -16.10 31.71
CA LEU A 546 -12.61 -16.98 31.22
C LEU A 546 -11.41 -16.99 32.18
N MET A 547 -10.96 -15.80 32.60
CA MET A 547 -9.87 -15.66 33.57
C MET A 547 -10.21 -16.24 34.94
N ILE A 548 -11.45 -16.06 35.42
CA ILE A 548 -11.93 -16.67 36.67
C ILE A 548 -11.95 -18.20 36.54
N GLY A 549 -12.41 -18.73 35.40
CA GLY A 549 -12.42 -20.16 35.09
C GLY A 549 -11.01 -20.77 35.11
N ILE A 550 -10.04 -20.11 34.46
CA ILE A 550 -8.63 -20.52 34.47
C ILE A 550 -8.08 -20.51 35.91
N HIS A 551 -8.40 -19.49 36.70
CA HIS A 551 -7.92 -19.38 38.07
C HIS A 551 -8.51 -20.47 38.99
N MET A 552 -9.81 -20.76 38.85
CA MET A 552 -10.46 -21.87 39.56
C MET A 552 -9.86 -23.23 39.17
N ALA A 553 -9.58 -23.44 37.90
CA ALA A 553 -8.93 -24.67 37.42
C ALA A 553 -7.53 -24.85 38.01
N LEU A 554 -6.71 -23.79 38.04
CA LEU A 554 -5.37 -23.77 38.66
C LEU A 554 -5.43 -24.06 40.16
N MET A 555 -6.34 -23.42 40.89
CA MET A 555 -6.50 -23.66 42.33
C MET A 555 -6.95 -25.10 42.63
N THR A 556 -7.81 -25.66 41.79
CA THR A 556 -8.25 -27.06 41.90
C THR A 556 -7.10 -28.03 41.63
N THR A 557 -6.26 -27.76 40.61
CA THR A 557 -5.08 -28.60 40.33
C THR A 557 -4.03 -28.50 41.45
N LEU A 558 -3.79 -27.31 42.01
CA LEU A 558 -2.91 -27.12 43.15
C LEU A 558 -3.42 -27.86 44.39
N TYR A 559 -4.73 -27.80 44.66
CA TYR A 559 -5.35 -28.54 45.75
C TYR A 559 -5.22 -30.08 45.56
N CYS A 560 -5.50 -30.59 44.36
CA CYS A 560 -5.33 -32.01 44.02
C CYS A 560 -3.88 -32.50 44.11
N ASN A 561 -2.90 -31.67 43.74
CA ASN A 561 -1.47 -32.01 43.88
C ASN A 561 -1.01 -31.99 45.35
N CYS A 562 -1.53 -31.08 46.17
CA CYS A 562 -1.24 -31.04 47.60
C CYS A 562 -1.84 -32.24 48.35
N THR A 563 -3.02 -32.72 47.94
CA THR A 563 -3.63 -33.94 48.52
C THR A 563 -2.90 -35.21 48.07
N ARG A 564 -2.44 -35.30 46.80
CA ARG A 564 -1.60 -36.42 46.34
C ARG A 564 -0.25 -36.52 47.06
N ARG A 565 0.41 -35.39 47.38
CA ARG A 565 1.67 -35.38 48.15
C ARG A 565 1.51 -35.89 49.59
N LYS A 566 0.32 -35.85 50.18
CA LYS A 566 0.06 -36.42 51.52
C LYS A 566 -0.11 -37.95 51.52
N VAL A 567 -0.16 -38.60 50.35
CA VAL A 567 -0.41 -40.06 50.21
C VAL A 567 0.83 -40.83 49.69
N GLN A 568 2.04 -40.29 49.83
CA GLN A 568 3.25 -41.11 49.70
C GLN A 568 3.56 -41.79 51.05
N PRO A 569 3.57 -43.13 51.13
CA PRO A 569 3.97 -43.82 52.35
C PRO A 569 5.47 -43.65 52.57
N THR A 570 5.83 -43.17 53.75
CA THR A 570 7.22 -43.11 54.24
C THR A 570 7.79 -44.53 54.31
N VAL A 571 8.77 -44.84 53.45
CA VAL A 571 9.63 -46.01 53.62
C VAL A 571 10.51 -45.78 54.85
N SER A 572 10.31 -46.61 55.87
CA SER A 572 11.03 -46.58 57.15
C SER A 572 12.48 -47.02 56.97
N ILE A 573 13.40 -46.29 57.61
CA ILE A 573 14.86 -46.51 57.61
C ILE A 573 15.27 -47.76 58.46
N ALA A 574 14.32 -48.56 58.93
CA ALA A 574 14.59 -49.68 59.86
C ALA A 574 15.06 -51.01 59.21
N ASP A 575 14.97 -51.19 57.89
CA ASP A 575 15.28 -52.50 57.25
C ASP A 575 16.71 -52.64 56.70
N SER A 576 17.61 -51.70 57.02
CA SER A 576 19.00 -51.72 56.52
C SER A 576 20.06 -52.23 57.49
N LEU A 577 19.68 -52.71 58.70
CA LEU A 577 20.64 -53.10 59.75
C LEU A 577 20.44 -54.49 60.39
N LEU A 578 19.54 -55.33 59.88
CA LEU A 578 19.40 -56.72 60.30
C LEU A 578 19.19 -57.54 59.02
N ILE A 579 20.18 -58.15 58.39
CA ILE A 579 20.81 -59.40 58.81
C ILE A 579 22.11 -59.56 58.00
N SER A 580 23.25 -59.25 58.62
CA SER A 580 24.55 -59.83 58.24
C SER A 580 25.00 -60.74 59.38
N SER A 581 24.46 -61.94 59.46
CA SER A 581 25.07 -63.01 60.23
C SER A 581 24.53 -64.37 59.81
N ASN A 582 25.47 -65.26 59.47
CA ASN A 582 25.40 -66.73 59.44
C ASN A 582 25.15 -67.47 58.11
N SER A 583 26.28 -68.01 57.63
CA SER A 583 26.53 -69.43 57.29
C SER A 583 25.88 -70.07 56.05
N GLN A 584 26.76 -70.39 55.09
CA GLN A 584 26.88 -71.62 54.28
C GLN A 584 25.62 -72.49 54.03
N SER A 585 25.28 -72.73 52.75
CA SER A 585 25.64 -73.98 52.03
C SER A 585 25.00 -74.10 50.64
N ASN A 586 25.82 -74.59 49.70
CA ASN A 586 25.54 -75.44 48.52
C ASN A 586 24.60 -75.05 47.35
N ASN A 587 25.27 -74.95 46.19
CA ASN A 587 25.04 -75.60 44.89
C ASN A 587 23.82 -75.28 43.99
N SER A 588 24.20 -74.78 42.80
CA SER A 588 23.95 -75.35 41.45
C SER A 588 23.05 -74.58 40.46
N THR A 589 23.73 -74.20 39.36
CA THR A 589 23.36 -74.31 37.93
C THR A 589 22.46 -73.28 37.20
N HIS A 590 23.11 -72.71 36.17
CA HIS A 590 22.66 -72.39 34.80
C HIS A 590 21.90 -71.08 34.42
N ARG A 591 22.69 -70.20 33.77
CA ARG A 591 22.45 -69.20 32.70
C ARG A 591 21.50 -69.66 31.54
N PRO A 592 21.16 -68.82 30.52
CA PRO A 592 20.80 -67.37 30.48
C PRO A 592 19.76 -66.98 29.36
N ARG A 593 19.55 -65.65 29.16
CA ARG A 593 19.55 -64.86 27.87
C ARG A 593 18.26 -64.22 27.30
N ARG A 594 18.46 -62.95 26.90
CA ARG A 594 18.05 -62.20 25.67
C ARG A 594 16.66 -61.54 25.61
N GLN A 595 16.63 -60.20 25.41
CA GLN A 595 16.34 -59.44 24.15
C GLN A 595 14.86 -59.54 23.74
N ALA A 596 14.16 -58.57 23.15
CA ALA A 596 14.29 -57.16 22.82
C ALA A 596 12.98 -56.79 22.06
N VAL A 597 12.79 -55.51 21.72
CA VAL A 597 11.99 -55.00 20.58
C VAL A 597 10.48 -54.75 20.79
N GLN A 598 10.12 -53.47 20.56
CA GLN A 598 9.02 -52.84 19.78
C GLN A 598 7.71 -53.66 19.59
N ALA A 599 6.51 -53.08 19.56
CA ALA A 599 6.09 -51.92 18.79
C ALA A 599 4.63 -51.55 19.14
N PHE A 600 4.24 -50.31 18.80
CA PHE A 600 2.99 -49.92 18.11
C PHE A 600 1.66 -50.64 18.44
N GLU A 601 0.66 -49.92 18.95
CA GLU A 601 -0.47 -49.36 18.17
C GLU A 601 -1.58 -48.79 19.07
N GLN A 602 -2.13 -47.65 18.62
CA GLN A 602 -3.51 -47.16 18.75
C GLN A 602 -4.13 -46.96 20.16
N PHE A 603 -4.35 -45.70 20.54
CA PHE A 603 -5.62 -44.98 20.27
C PHE A 603 -5.40 -43.47 20.34
#